data_AF-A0A832C4D1-F1
#
_entry.id   AF-A0A832C4D1-F1
#
_cell.length_a   1.000
_cell.length_b   1.000
_cell.length_c   1.000
_cell.angle_alpha   90.00
_cell.angle_beta   90.00
_cell.angle_gamma   90.00
#
_symmetry.space_group_name_H-M   'P 1'
#
loop_
_entity.id
_entity.type
_entity.pdbx_description
1 polymer ?
#
loop_
_entity_poly.entity_id
_entity_poly.type
_entity_poly.pdbx_seq_one_letter_code
_entity_poly.pdbx_strand_id
1 'polypeptide(L)' 'MTAGTLQDLMRQADSLSPDDQLRLAEYLVSRARTTKARLPRRWQDLCGIAPNLLGGEDAQEWVSRGRRESDEHRKAQLKQ' A
#
# COMPACT_ATOMS: atom_id res chain seq x y z
N MET A 1 7.60 21.94 13.42
CA MET A 1 6.36 22.35 14.12
C MET A 1 6.62 22.22 15.59
N THR A 2 6.65 23.33 16.32
CA THR A 2 7.00 23.37 17.75
C THR A 2 5.75 23.10 18.59
N ALA A 3 5.93 22.63 19.83
CA ALA A 3 4.83 22.30 20.73
C ALA A 3 3.82 23.46 20.96
N GLY A 4 4.28 24.71 20.83
CA GLY A 4 3.42 25.90 20.93
C GLY A 4 2.33 25.96 19.85
N THR A 5 2.64 25.55 18.62
CA THR A 5 1.68 25.61 17.50
C THR A 5 0.50 24.65 17.70
N LEU A 6 0.69 23.52 18.37
CA LEU A 6 -0.39 22.56 18.64
C LEU A 6 -1.36 23.10 19.69
N GLN A 7 -0.85 23.70 20.76
CA GLN A 7 -1.68 24.30 21.81
C GLN A 7 -2.51 25.47 21.27
N ASP A 8 -1.97 26.25 20.34
CA ASP A 8 -2.70 27.31 19.66
C ASP A 8 -3.87 26.77 18.83
N LEU A 9 -3.64 25.69 18.09
CA LEU A 9 -4.69 25.03 17.30
C LEU A 9 -5.79 24.41 18.17
N MET A 10 -5.43 23.86 19.32
CA MET A 10 -6.41 23.34 20.28
C MET A 10 -7.31 24.47 20.82
N ARG A 11 -6.72 25.60 21.22
CA ARG A 11 -7.51 26.77 21.65
C ARG A 11 -8.42 27.32 20.55
N GLN A 12 -7.97 27.30 19.31
CA GLN A 12 -8.81 27.70 18.18
C GLN A 12 -9.96 26.72 17.96
N ALA A 13 -9.70 25.41 18.06
CA ALA A 13 -10.76 24.40 17.98
C ALA A 13 -11.80 24.54 19.11
N ASP A 14 -11.37 24.90 20.33
CA ASP A 14 -12.29 25.12 21.46
C ASP A 14 -13.25 26.31 21.23
N SER A 15 -12.87 27.27 20.38
CA SER A 15 -13.73 28.42 20.02
C SER A 15 -14.83 28.08 19.00
N LEU A 16 -14.78 26.90 18.39
CA LEU A 16 -15.78 26.43 17.43
C LEU A 16 -17.06 25.97 18.13
N SER A 17 -18.18 25.99 17.39
CA SER A 17 -19.42 25.36 17.84
C SER A 17 -19.24 23.83 17.98
N PRO A 18 -20.04 23.14 18.81
CA PRO A 18 -19.95 21.68 18.94
C PRO A 18 -20.06 20.93 17.60
N ASP A 19 -20.92 21.41 16.69
CA ASP A 19 -21.10 20.81 15.36
C ASP A 19 -19.86 21.00 14.48
N ASP A 20 -19.22 22.17 14.53
CA ASP A 20 -18.01 22.46 13.78
C ASP A 20 -16.79 21.72 14.36
N GLN A 21 -16.75 21.51 15.67
CA GLN A 21 -15.75 20.65 16.32
C GLN A 21 -15.85 19.22 15.80
N LEU A 22 -17.06 18.67 15.67
CA LEU A 22 -17.29 17.33 15.12
C LEU A 22 -16.86 17.24 13.65
N ARG A 23 -17.18 18.24 12.83
CA ARG A 23 -16.73 18.34 11.43
C ARG A 23 -15.21 18.40 11.32
N LEU A 24 -14.57 19.21 12.19
CA LEU A 24 -13.12 19.31 12.23
C LEU A 24 -12.48 17.97 12.64
N ALA A 25 -13.03 17.29 13.65
CA ALA A 25 -12.57 15.98 14.06
C ALA A 25 -12.66 14.95 12.91
N GLU A 26 -13.79 14.92 12.20
CA GLU A 26 -13.98 14.03 11.05
C GLU A 26 -12.96 14.32 9.93
N TYR A 27 -12.75 15.59 9.60
CA TYR A 27 -11.75 16.01 8.62
C TYR A 27 -10.34 15.56 9.02
N LEU A 28 -9.94 15.80 10.27
CA LEU A 28 -8.63 15.44 10.78
C LEU A 28 -8.41 13.93 10.79
N VAL A 29 -9.41 13.15 11.21
CA VAL A 29 -9.37 11.67 11.22
C VAL A 29 -9.28 11.13 9.79
N SER A 30 -10.12 11.62 8.87
CA SER A 30 -10.12 11.22 7.47
C SER A 30 -8.78 11.52 6.79
N ARG A 31 -8.25 12.72 7.03
CA ARG A 31 -6.94 13.13 6.51
C ARG A 31 -5.82 12.28 7.09
N ALA A 32 -5.79 12.03 8.40
CA ALA A 32 -4.78 11.20 9.05
C ALA A 32 -4.78 9.75 8.56
N ARG A 33 -5.97 9.20 8.24
CA ARG A 33 -6.09 7.88 7.60
C ARG A 33 -5.51 7.86 6.19
N THR A 34 -5.75 8.92 5.42
CA THR A 34 -5.24 9.07 4.04
C THR A 34 -3.73 9.31 4.02
N THR A 35 -3.20 10.12 4.94
CA THR A 35 -1.75 10.41 5.05
C THR A 35 -0.95 9.32 5.76
N LYS A 36 -1.60 8.39 6.48
CA LYS A 36 -1.08 7.03 6.63
C LYS A 36 -1.14 6.32 5.28
N ALA A 37 -0.41 6.85 4.31
CA ALA A 37 0.04 6.12 3.15
C ALA A 37 0.58 4.80 3.67
N ARG A 38 -0.07 3.71 3.26
CA ARG A 38 0.26 2.30 3.55
C ARG A 38 1.69 2.21 4.07
N LEU A 39 1.86 1.91 5.37
CA LEU A 39 3.11 1.33 5.84
C LEU A 39 3.48 0.27 4.79
N PRO A 40 4.70 0.29 4.21
CA PRO A 40 5.08 -0.70 3.23
C PRO A 40 4.76 -2.06 3.85
N ARG A 41 3.85 -2.79 3.20
CA ARG A 41 3.43 -4.12 3.66
C ARG A 41 4.72 -4.90 3.90
N ARG A 42 4.88 -5.49 5.08
CA ARG A 42 6.01 -6.39 5.27
C ARG A 42 5.76 -7.55 4.32
N TRP A 43 6.82 -8.08 3.68
CA TRP A 43 6.67 -9.21 2.76
C TRP A 43 5.96 -10.41 3.40
N GLN A 44 6.16 -10.59 4.71
CA GLN A 44 5.47 -11.60 5.52
C GLN A 44 3.94 -11.42 5.53
N ASP A 45 3.44 -10.19 5.46
CA ASP A 45 2.01 -9.88 5.45
C ASP A 45 1.34 -10.26 4.10
N LEU A 46 2.12 -10.64 3.09
CA LEU A 46 1.65 -11.08 1.77
C LEU A 46 1.69 -12.61 1.61
N CYS A 47 2.27 -13.34 2.57
CA CYS A 47 2.28 -14.80 2.54
C CYS A 47 0.85 -15.34 2.53
N GLY A 48 0.52 -16.16 1.53
CA GLY A 48 -0.81 -16.77 1.40
C GLY A 48 -1.91 -15.86 0.88
N ILE A 49 -1.60 -14.64 0.39
CA ILE A 49 -2.62 -13.70 -0.13
C ILE A 49 -3.33 -14.16 -1.40
N ALA A 50 -2.76 -15.13 -2.13
CA ALA A 50 -3.32 -15.69 -3.34
C ALA A 50 -3.24 -17.22 -3.29
N PRO A 51 -4.09 -17.88 -2.47
CA PRO A 51 -4.19 -19.33 -2.52
C PRO A 51 -4.68 -19.73 -3.90
N ASN A 52 -4.07 -20.75 -4.49
CA ASN A 52 -4.40 -21.23 -5.84
C ASN A 52 -4.09 -20.25 -6.98
N LEU A 53 -3.11 -19.34 -6.80
CA LEU A 53 -2.55 -18.58 -7.91
C LEU A 53 -2.02 -19.55 -8.98
N LEU A 54 -2.11 -19.17 -10.26
CA LEU A 54 -1.70 -20.02 -11.39
C LEU A 54 -2.46 -21.36 -11.48
N GLY A 55 -3.69 -21.41 -10.95
CA GLY A 55 -4.50 -22.64 -10.98
C GLY A 55 -3.94 -23.76 -10.13
N GLY A 56 -3.05 -23.45 -9.17
CA GLY A 56 -2.41 -24.43 -8.31
C GLY A 56 -1.09 -24.97 -8.85
N GLU A 57 -0.59 -24.42 -9.96
CA GLU A 57 0.75 -24.69 -10.47
C GLU A 57 1.80 -24.23 -9.44
N ASP A 58 2.85 -25.05 -9.25
CA ASP A 58 3.97 -24.69 -8.38
C ASP A 58 4.67 -23.43 -8.92
N ALA A 59 5.00 -22.50 -8.03
CA ALA A 59 5.57 -21.21 -8.42
C ALA A 59 6.93 -21.37 -9.12
N GLN A 60 7.74 -22.35 -8.67
CA GLN A 60 9.05 -22.60 -9.26
C GLN A 60 8.92 -23.27 -10.63
N GLU A 61 7.94 -24.15 -10.83
CA GLU A 61 7.61 -24.72 -12.15
C GLU A 61 7.19 -23.64 -13.15
N TRP A 62 6.29 -22.73 -12.74
CA TRP A 62 5.83 -21.63 -13.59
C TRP A 62 6.99 -20.71 -14.03
N VAL A 63 7.85 -20.31 -13.09
CA VAL A 63 9.04 -19.49 -13.39
C VAL A 63 10.00 -20.23 -14.33
N SER A 64 10.20 -21.53 -14.10
CA SER A 64 11.10 -22.35 -14.91
C SER A 64 10.60 -22.51 -16.35
N ARG A 65 9.27 -22.66 -16.53
CA ARG A 65 8.65 -22.67 -17.86
C ARG A 65 8.90 -21.36 -18.59
N GLY A 66 8.61 -20.22 -17.97
CA GLY A 66 8.79 -18.91 -18.60
C GLY A 66 10.25 -18.62 -18.99
N ARG A 67 11.23 -19.04 -18.18
CA ARG A 67 12.66 -18.91 -18.52
C ARG A 67 13.04 -19.76 -19.73
N ARG A 68 12.59 -21.01 -19.77
CA ARG A 68 12.84 -21.93 -20.88
C ARG A 68 12.26 -21.39 -22.19
N GLU A 69 11.00 -20.94 -22.17
CA GLU A 69 10.35 -20.34 -23.34
C GLU A 69 11.11 -19.10 -23.83
N SER A 70 11.56 -18.23 -22.91
CA SER A 70 12.39 -17.07 -23.25
C SER A 70 13.73 -17.45 -23.87
N ASP A 71 14.40 -18.46 -23.32
CA ASP A 71 15.68 -18.95 -23.83
C ASP A 71 15.54 -19.60 -25.21
N GLU A 72 14.46 -20.35 -25.44
CA GLU A 72 14.14 -20.92 -26.74
C GLU A 72 13.85 -19.83 -27.77
N HIS A 73 13.08 -18.81 -27.41
CA HIS A 73 12.81 -17.67 -28.28
C HIS A 73 14.10 -16.94 -28.67
N ARG A 74 14.99 -16.67 -27.70
CA ARG A 74 16.29 -16.03 -27.95
C ARG A 74 17.17 -16.88 -28.87
N LYS A 75 17.22 -18.20 -28.66
CA LYS A 75 17.97 -19.13 -29.52
C LYS A 75 17.42 -19.18 -30.94
N ALA A 76 16.10 -19.08 -31.13
CA ALA A 76 15.49 -19.05 -32.46
C ALA A 76 15.85 -17.78 -33.23
N GLN A 77 15.88 -16.62 -32.56
CA GLN A 77 16.29 -15.34 -33.15
C GLN A 77 17.77 -15.31 -33.55
N LEU A 78 18.65 -15.97 -32.79
CA LEU A 78 20.09 -16.03 -33.08
C LEU A 78 20.48 -17.02 -34.18
N LYS A 79 19.52 -17.83 -34.68
CA LYS A 79 19.74 -18.81 -35.76
C LYS A 79 19.29 -18.30 -37.14
N GLN A 80 18.78 -17.07 -37.23
CA GLN A 80 18.51 -16.35 -38.49
C GLN A 80 19.67 -15.44 -38.84
#